data_AF-A0A9D2T998-F1
#
_entry.id   AF-A0A9D2T998-F1
#
_cell.length_a   1.000
_cell.length_b   1.000
_cell.length_c   1.000
_cell.angle_alpha   90.00
_cell.angle_beta   90.00
_cell.angle_gamma   90.00
#
_symmetry.space_group_name_H-M   'P 1'
#
loop_
_entity.id
_entity.type
_entity.pdbx_description
1 polymer ?
#
loop_
_entity_poly.entity_id
_entity_poly.type
_entity_poly.pdbx_seq_one_letter_code
_entity_poly.pdbx_strand_id
1 'polypeptide(L)'
;MTGETMTMKTERVNIRTIAVTGMLGALATILMFLEFPIPMLIPPFIKFDFSELPALLAAYAMGPVSGIAVCFIKNVINLLHSQTGGVGELSNFILGVCFVLPAGLIYKKKKTQKNALIGAFAGAVLMAVVSVFSNYFIVYPVYTNFMPMSAILSAYQAINSNVSNLWDALIWFNMPFTFVKGLCSVVITFLIYKRVSPILKGTGR
;
A
#
# COMPACT_ATOMS: atom_id res chain seq x y z
N MET A 1 -2.05 -48.25 -26.08
CA MET A 1 -2.11 -47.33 -24.92
C MET A 1 -0.94 -46.35 -25.05
N THR A 2 -1.20 -45.16 -25.57
CA THR A 2 -0.21 -44.08 -25.73
C THR A 2 -0.02 -43.39 -24.39
N GLY A 3 1.17 -43.52 -23.80
CA GLY A 3 1.54 -42.81 -22.58
C GLY A 3 1.80 -41.33 -22.87
N GLU A 4 0.89 -40.47 -22.47
CA GLU A 4 1.13 -39.03 -22.44
C GLU A 4 2.21 -38.74 -21.41
N THR A 5 3.39 -38.32 -21.88
CA THR A 5 4.46 -37.89 -21.00
C THR A 5 4.09 -36.51 -20.46
N MET A 6 3.58 -36.47 -19.24
CA MET A 6 3.34 -35.26 -18.45
C MET A 6 4.66 -34.49 -18.27
N THR A 7 4.92 -33.53 -19.16
CA THR A 7 6.05 -32.61 -19.03
C THR A 7 5.75 -31.62 -17.90
N MET A 8 6.26 -31.93 -16.70
CA MET A 8 6.26 -31.00 -15.57
C MET A 8 7.06 -29.76 -15.97
N LYS A 9 6.36 -28.65 -16.22
CA LYS A 9 6.95 -27.35 -16.52
C LYS A 9 7.59 -26.82 -15.23
N THR A 10 8.88 -27.10 -15.02
CA THR A 10 9.63 -26.50 -13.92
C THR A 10 9.64 -24.99 -14.10
N GLU A 11 8.82 -24.26 -13.35
CA GLU A 11 8.88 -22.80 -13.31
C GLU A 11 10.24 -22.41 -12.74
N ARG A 12 11.12 -21.90 -13.61
CA ARG A 12 12.41 -21.36 -13.17
C ARG A 12 12.10 -20.15 -12.28
N VAL A 13 12.39 -20.30 -10.98
CA VAL A 13 12.36 -19.21 -10.02
C VAL A 13 13.18 -18.06 -10.58
N ASN A 14 12.53 -16.93 -10.84
CA ASN A 14 13.21 -15.76 -11.36
C ASN A 14 13.98 -15.08 -10.21
N ILE A 15 15.24 -15.48 -10.03
CA ILE A 15 16.15 -14.99 -8.99
C ILE A 15 16.17 -13.46 -8.95
N ARG A 16 16.12 -12.83 -10.13
CA ARG A 16 16.10 -11.37 -10.24
C ARG A 16 14.82 -10.77 -9.66
N THR A 17 13.67 -11.36 -9.94
CA THR A 17 12.40 -10.91 -9.35
C THR A 17 12.46 -10.96 -7.83
N ILE A 18 13.01 -12.04 -7.26
CA ILE A 18 13.19 -12.17 -5.81
C ILE A 18 14.11 -11.06 -5.28
N ALA A 19 15.30 -10.91 -5.87
CA ALA A 19 16.28 -9.92 -5.42
C ALA A 19 15.73 -8.48 -5.50
N VAL A 20 15.08 -8.11 -6.61
CA VAL A 20 14.48 -6.79 -6.80
C VAL A 20 13.31 -6.57 -5.84
N THR A 21 12.47 -7.58 -5.61
CA THR A 21 11.37 -7.51 -4.63
C THR A 21 11.91 -7.30 -3.23
N GLY A 22 12.98 -8.01 -2.84
CA GLY A 22 13.63 -7.84 -1.55
C GLY A 22 14.23 -6.44 -1.36
N MET A 23 14.95 -5.92 -2.37
CA MET A 23 15.50 -4.56 -2.32
C MET A 23 14.41 -3.49 -2.23
N LEU A 24 13.33 -3.60 -3.02
CA LEU A 24 12.19 -2.68 -2.95
C LEU A 24 11.43 -2.83 -1.63
N GLY A 25 11.38 -4.04 -1.07
CA GLY A 25 10.89 -4.33 0.28
C GLY A 25 11.67 -3.55 1.34
N ALA A 26 12.99 -3.65 1.33
CA ALA A 26 13.86 -2.92 2.26
C ALA A 26 13.71 -1.39 2.11
N LEU A 27 13.66 -0.88 0.86
CA LEU A 27 13.40 0.54 0.60
C LEU A 27 12.04 0.98 1.12
N ALA A 28 10.99 0.17 0.94
CA ALA A 28 9.66 0.46 1.47
C ALA A 28 9.68 0.51 3.00
N THR A 29 10.39 -0.40 3.66
CA THR A 29 10.56 -0.37 5.12
C THR A 29 11.24 0.92 5.58
N ILE A 30 12.34 1.33 4.93
CA ILE A 30 13.02 2.59 5.28
C ILE A 30 12.08 3.78 5.13
N LEU A 31 11.33 3.84 4.02
CA LEU A 31 10.34 4.91 3.80
C LEU A 31 9.18 4.86 4.79
N MET A 32 8.81 3.68 5.28
CA MET A 32 7.79 3.51 6.32
C MET A 32 8.30 4.00 7.68
N PHE A 33 9.59 3.81 8.01
CA PHE A 33 10.18 4.41 9.22
C PHE A 33 10.26 5.94 9.17
N LEU A 34 10.27 6.54 7.97
CA LEU A 34 10.20 7.98 7.76
C LEU A 34 8.75 8.51 7.79
N GLU A 35 7.83 7.78 8.42
CA GLU A 35 6.45 8.21 8.62
C GLU A 35 6.37 9.44 9.53
N PHE A 36 5.48 10.38 9.18
CA PHE A 36 5.23 11.58 9.97
C PHE A 36 3.73 11.83 10.13
N PRO A 37 3.27 12.33 11.29
CA PRO A 37 1.88 12.78 11.43
C PRO A 37 1.67 14.04 10.57
N ILE A 38 0.45 14.26 10.10
CA ILE A 38 0.05 15.53 9.47
C ILE A 38 -0.91 16.24 10.45
N PRO A 39 -0.38 17.09 11.34
CA PRO A 39 -1.21 17.83 12.29
C PRO A 39 -2.31 18.60 11.58
N MET A 40 -3.43 18.81 12.27
CA MET A 40 -4.62 19.53 11.78
C MET A 40 -5.37 18.87 10.63
N LEU A 41 -4.84 17.84 9.97
CA LEU A 41 -5.52 17.14 8.88
C LEU A 41 -6.00 15.75 9.28
N ILE A 42 -5.26 15.05 10.15
CA ILE A 42 -5.65 13.74 10.66
C ILE A 42 -5.09 13.52 12.07
N PRO A 43 -5.73 12.70 12.92
CA PRO A 43 -5.18 12.40 14.23
C PRO A 43 -3.79 11.75 14.16
N PRO A 44 -2.92 11.98 15.17
CA PRO A 44 -1.50 11.61 15.12
C PRO A 44 -1.23 10.10 15.09
N PHE A 45 -2.24 9.28 15.40
CA PHE A 45 -2.15 7.82 15.27
C PHE A 45 -2.22 7.34 13.82
N ILE A 46 -2.62 8.20 12.87
CA ILE A 46 -2.52 7.92 11.43
C ILE A 46 -1.38 8.75 10.88
N LYS A 47 -0.37 8.06 10.39
CA LYS A 47 0.84 8.69 9.85
C LYS A 47 0.88 8.58 8.34
N PHE A 48 1.53 9.57 7.75
CA PHE A 48 1.78 9.64 6.33
C PHE A 48 3.18 9.12 6.03
N ASP A 49 3.30 8.30 5.00
CA ASP A 49 4.56 7.75 4.52
C ASP A 49 4.51 7.49 3.02
N PHE A 50 5.68 7.26 2.42
CA PHE A 50 5.84 7.03 0.98
C PHE A 50 6.17 5.56 0.65
N SER A 51 5.92 4.61 1.56
CA SER A 51 6.32 3.21 1.40
C SER A 51 5.50 2.44 0.35
N GLU A 52 4.46 3.04 -0.21
CA GLU A 52 3.62 2.53 -1.30
C GLU A 52 4.30 2.69 -2.65
N LEU A 53 5.22 3.65 -2.77
CA LEU A 53 5.98 3.90 -3.98
C LEU A 53 6.83 2.69 -4.39
N PRO A 54 7.67 2.08 -3.53
CA PRO A 54 8.44 0.90 -3.93
C PRO A 54 7.55 -0.31 -4.24
N ALA A 55 6.41 -0.44 -3.56
CA ALA A 55 5.44 -1.50 -3.83
C ALA A 55 4.78 -1.32 -5.21
N LEU A 56 4.43 -0.09 -5.58
CA LEU A 56 3.91 0.24 -6.90
C LEU A 56 4.96 0.03 -8.00
N LEU A 57 6.21 0.41 -7.75
CA LEU A 57 7.33 0.14 -8.66
C LEU A 57 7.52 -1.37 -8.89
N ALA A 58 7.47 -2.17 -7.81
CA ALA A 58 7.53 -3.62 -7.89
C ALA A 58 6.37 -4.20 -8.71
N ALA A 59 5.15 -3.71 -8.48
CA ALA A 59 3.96 -4.10 -9.24
C ALA A 59 4.11 -3.83 -10.75
N TYR A 60 4.71 -2.70 -11.13
CA TYR A 60 4.93 -2.35 -12.53
C TYR A 60 6.14 -3.04 -13.16
N ALA A 61 7.20 -3.27 -12.40
CA ALA A 61 8.41 -3.87 -12.93
C ALA A 61 8.26 -5.39 -13.06
N MET A 62 7.87 -6.06 -11.98
CA MET A 62 7.88 -7.52 -11.83
C MET A 62 6.48 -8.14 -11.84
N GLY A 63 5.44 -7.35 -11.57
CA GLY A 63 4.04 -7.78 -11.57
C GLY A 63 3.36 -7.64 -10.21
N PRO A 64 2.02 -7.75 -10.15
CA PRO A 64 1.24 -7.45 -8.94
C PRO A 64 1.63 -8.26 -7.70
N VAL A 65 2.03 -9.53 -7.89
CA VAL A 65 2.48 -10.40 -6.78
C VAL A 65 3.73 -9.84 -6.10
N SER A 66 4.67 -9.28 -6.87
CA SER A 66 5.87 -8.63 -6.32
C SER A 66 5.50 -7.36 -5.56
N GLY A 67 4.53 -6.58 -6.03
CA GLY A 67 4.00 -5.43 -5.28
C GLY A 67 3.38 -5.83 -3.94
N ILE A 68 2.57 -6.90 -3.92
CA ILE A 68 2.00 -7.45 -2.68
C ILE A 68 3.10 -7.93 -1.74
N ALA A 69 4.12 -8.62 -2.27
CA ALA A 69 5.25 -9.07 -1.47
C ALA A 69 6.03 -7.92 -0.84
N VAL A 70 6.24 -6.81 -1.56
CA VAL A 70 6.85 -5.58 -0.98
C VAL A 70 5.98 -5.02 0.15
N CYS A 71 4.66 -4.93 -0.05
CA CYS A 71 3.73 -4.52 1.01
C CYS A 71 3.80 -5.46 2.23
N PHE A 72 3.96 -6.77 2.01
CA PHE A 72 4.09 -7.72 3.09
C PHE A 72 5.40 -7.52 3.86
N ILE A 73 6.54 -7.45 3.15
CA ILE A 73 7.87 -7.29 3.74
C ILE A 73 7.93 -6.03 4.62
N LYS A 74 7.49 -4.88 4.11
CA LYS A 74 7.57 -3.62 4.87
C LYS A 74 6.77 -3.67 6.17
N ASN A 75 5.56 -4.23 6.12
CA ASN A 75 4.66 -4.27 7.27
C ASN A 75 5.12 -5.32 8.29
N VAL A 76 5.65 -6.47 7.85
CA VAL A 76 6.22 -7.48 8.76
C VAL A 76 7.45 -6.94 9.48
N ILE A 77 8.33 -6.21 8.81
CA ILE A 77 9.50 -5.61 9.47
C ILE A 77 9.07 -4.48 10.43
N ASN A 78 8.11 -3.65 10.03
CA ASN A 78 7.60 -2.59 10.91
C ASN A 78 6.86 -3.16 12.13
N LEU A 79 6.19 -4.32 11.98
CA LEU A 79 5.50 -5.00 13.06
C LEU A 79 6.43 -5.35 14.22
N LEU A 80 7.71 -5.69 13.94
CA LEU A 80 8.72 -5.96 14.96
C LEU A 80 9.06 -4.73 15.83
N HIS A 81 8.69 -3.53 15.37
CA HIS A 81 8.92 -2.25 16.05
C HIS A 81 7.60 -1.60 16.51
N SER A 82 6.46 -2.25 16.27
CA SER A 82 5.14 -1.66 16.50
C SER A 82 4.81 -1.58 17.98
N GLN A 83 4.38 -0.38 18.40
CA GLN A 83 3.90 -0.15 19.77
C GLN A 83 2.38 -0.39 19.90
N THR A 84 1.68 -0.55 18.78
CA THR A 84 0.21 -0.68 18.69
C THR A 84 -0.25 -2.12 18.41
N GLY A 85 0.60 -3.12 18.71
CA GLY A 85 0.29 -4.53 18.53
C GLY A 85 0.01 -4.94 17.07
N GLY A 86 0.48 -4.19 16.08
CA GLY A 86 0.35 -4.54 14.66
C GLY A 86 -0.90 -4.04 13.94
N VAL A 87 -1.77 -3.29 14.61
CA VAL A 87 -3.05 -2.83 14.02
C VAL A 87 -2.83 -1.86 12.87
N GLY A 88 -1.89 -0.93 13.02
CA GLY A 88 -1.52 0.03 11.98
C GLY A 88 -0.89 -0.66 10.77
N GLU A 89 0.01 -1.61 11.01
CA GLU A 89 0.70 -2.39 9.98
C GLU A 89 -0.27 -3.29 9.20
N LEU A 90 -1.25 -3.89 9.90
CA LEU A 90 -2.31 -4.66 9.25
C LEU A 90 -3.16 -3.78 8.33
N SER A 91 -3.58 -2.61 8.81
CA SER A 91 -4.32 -1.64 7.99
C SER A 91 -3.50 -1.23 6.77
N ASN A 92 -2.25 -0.82 6.98
CA ASN A 92 -1.36 -0.40 5.90
C ASN A 92 -1.11 -1.52 4.88
N PHE A 93 -1.04 -2.79 5.32
CA PHE A 93 -0.95 -3.93 4.41
C PHE A 93 -2.21 -4.11 3.57
N ILE A 94 -3.40 -4.11 4.18
CA ILE A 94 -4.68 -4.26 3.47
C ILE A 94 -4.83 -3.16 2.42
N LEU A 95 -4.62 -1.91 2.82
CA LEU A 95 -4.72 -0.76 1.93
C LEU A 95 -3.65 -0.80 0.84
N GLY A 96 -2.42 -1.15 1.18
CA GLY A 96 -1.33 -1.31 0.23
C GLY A 96 -1.65 -2.37 -0.84
N VAL A 97 -2.24 -3.51 -0.47
CA VAL A 97 -2.67 -4.54 -1.42
C VAL A 97 -3.79 -4.03 -2.34
N CYS A 98 -4.80 -3.36 -1.78
CA CYS A 98 -5.89 -2.73 -2.55
C CYS A 98 -5.39 -1.67 -3.53
N PHE A 99 -4.27 -1.03 -3.23
CA PHE A 99 -3.62 -0.08 -4.12
C PHE A 99 -2.82 -0.77 -5.24
N VAL A 100 -1.89 -1.66 -4.90
CA VAL A 100 -0.92 -2.20 -5.86
C VAL A 100 -1.50 -3.30 -6.75
N LEU A 101 -2.51 -4.03 -6.29
CA LEU A 101 -3.12 -5.13 -7.05
C LEU A 101 -3.82 -4.64 -8.34
N PRO A 102 -4.82 -3.73 -8.29
CA PRO A 102 -5.44 -3.20 -9.51
C PRO A 102 -4.45 -2.45 -10.39
N ALA A 103 -3.53 -1.70 -9.79
CA ALA A 103 -2.48 -0.99 -10.53
C ALA A 103 -1.61 -1.96 -11.33
N GLY A 104 -1.09 -3.00 -10.67
CA GLY A 104 -0.27 -4.04 -11.29
C GLY A 104 -1.03 -4.85 -12.34
N LEU A 105 -2.29 -5.20 -12.10
CA LEU A 105 -3.12 -5.98 -13.03
C LEU A 105 -3.43 -5.20 -14.31
N ILE A 106 -3.86 -3.94 -14.19
CA ILE A 106 -4.18 -3.08 -15.34
C ILE A 106 -2.92 -2.81 -16.17
N TYR A 107 -1.79 -2.53 -15.51
CA TYR A 107 -0.52 -2.33 -16.21
C TYR A 107 0.01 -3.60 -16.88
N LYS A 108 -0.14 -4.77 -16.23
CA LYS A 108 0.29 -6.07 -16.79
C LYS A 108 -0.44 -6.42 -18.08
N LYS A 109 -1.73 -6.05 -18.22
CA LYS A 109 -2.51 -6.28 -19.45
C LYS A 109 -1.92 -5.55 -20.66
N LYS A 110 -1.52 -4.29 -20.50
CA LYS A 110 -0.86 -3.53 -21.57
C LYS A 110 0.05 -2.46 -20.96
N LYS A 111 1.36 -2.67 -21.13
CA LYS A 111 2.44 -1.89 -20.51
C LYS A 111 2.59 -0.51 -21.17
N THR A 112 1.69 0.41 -20.85
CA THR A 112 1.71 1.80 -21.33
C THR A 112 1.64 2.76 -20.16
N GLN A 113 2.16 3.98 -20.33
CA GLN A 113 2.07 5.03 -19.31
C GLN A 113 0.61 5.36 -18.95
N LYS A 114 -0.28 5.36 -19.94
CA LYS A 114 -1.72 5.57 -19.74
C LYS A 114 -2.33 4.51 -18.82
N ASN A 115 -2.02 3.23 -19.04
CA ASN A 115 -2.54 2.15 -18.21
C ASN A 115 -1.90 2.11 -16.82
N ALA A 116 -0.64 2.52 -16.69
CA ALA A 116 -0.06 2.72 -15.36
C ALA A 116 -0.85 3.79 -14.60
N LEU A 117 -1.21 4.92 -15.24
CA LEU A 117 -1.91 6.00 -14.56
C LEU A 117 -3.34 5.59 -14.19
N ILE A 118 -4.08 4.98 -15.13
CA ILE A 118 -5.43 4.46 -14.90
C ILE A 118 -5.41 3.40 -13.79
N GLY A 119 -4.44 2.49 -13.83
CA GLY A 119 -4.29 1.46 -12.82
C GLY A 119 -4.00 2.01 -11.43
N ALA A 120 -3.07 2.96 -11.33
CA ALA A 120 -2.73 3.61 -10.06
C ALA A 120 -3.91 4.42 -9.50
N PHE A 121 -4.62 5.15 -10.36
CA PHE A 121 -5.80 5.91 -9.97
C PHE A 121 -6.93 4.99 -9.50
N ALA A 122 -7.23 3.93 -10.24
CA ALA A 122 -8.21 2.93 -9.84
C ALA A 122 -7.82 2.25 -8.51
N GLY A 123 -6.53 1.98 -8.31
CA GLY A 123 -6.00 1.49 -7.04
C GLY A 123 -6.15 2.48 -5.90
N ALA A 124 -5.90 3.76 -6.12
CA ALA A 124 -6.06 4.79 -5.09
C ALA A 124 -7.54 4.95 -4.69
N VAL A 125 -8.46 4.92 -5.66
CA VAL A 125 -9.90 4.93 -5.39
C VAL A 125 -10.33 3.69 -4.61
N LEU A 126 -9.88 2.50 -5.03
CA LEU A 126 -10.21 1.25 -4.33
C LEU A 126 -9.66 1.26 -2.89
N MET A 127 -8.41 1.70 -2.72
CA MET A 127 -7.77 1.87 -1.41
C MET A 127 -8.57 2.82 -0.52
N ALA A 128 -9.03 3.96 -1.05
CA ALA A 128 -9.83 4.93 -0.31
C ALA A 128 -11.18 4.37 0.14
N VAL A 129 -11.90 3.68 -0.75
CA VAL A 129 -13.19 3.06 -0.41
C VAL A 129 -13.01 1.95 0.62
N VAL A 130 -12.04 1.05 0.41
CA VAL A 130 -11.76 -0.05 1.34
C VAL A 130 -11.27 0.47 2.69
N SER A 131 -10.60 1.62 2.74
CA SER A 131 -10.16 2.24 4.00
C SER A 131 -11.30 2.54 4.95
N VAL A 132 -12.47 2.94 4.45
CA VAL A 132 -13.64 3.18 5.30
C VAL A 132 -14.08 1.88 5.98
N PHE A 133 -14.31 0.83 5.19
CA PHE A 133 -14.80 -0.45 5.70
C PHE A 133 -13.76 -1.18 6.56
N SER A 134 -12.52 -1.26 6.09
CA SER A 134 -11.42 -1.91 6.81
C SER A 134 -11.16 -1.21 8.13
N ASN A 135 -11.14 0.14 8.14
CA ASN A 135 -10.93 0.85 9.38
C ASN A 135 -12.12 0.69 10.34
N TYR A 136 -13.35 0.75 9.85
CA TYR A 136 -14.54 0.61 10.69
C TYR A 136 -14.68 -0.78 11.34
N PHE A 137 -14.49 -1.85 10.57
CA PHE A 137 -14.75 -3.22 11.03
C PHE A 137 -13.55 -3.93 11.65
N ILE A 138 -12.32 -3.50 11.33
CA ILE A 138 -11.10 -4.20 11.74
C ILE A 138 -10.23 -3.27 12.59
N VAL A 139 -9.81 -2.13 12.03
CA VAL A 139 -8.73 -1.32 12.62
C VAL A 139 -9.19 -0.65 13.91
N TYR A 140 -10.28 0.12 13.88
CA TYR A 140 -10.77 0.82 15.07
C TYR A 140 -11.23 -0.13 16.18
N PRO A 141 -11.98 -1.21 15.92
CA PRO A 141 -12.34 -2.17 16.95
C PRO A 141 -11.11 -2.75 17.66
N VAL A 142 -10.04 -3.10 16.94
CA VAL A 142 -8.82 -3.61 17.58
C VAL A 142 -8.05 -2.47 18.27
N TYR A 143 -8.05 -1.27 17.70
CA TYR A 143 -7.42 -0.08 18.29
C TYR A 143 -8.07 0.31 19.63
N THR A 144 -9.37 -0.01 19.83
CA THR A 144 -10.04 0.28 21.10
C THR A 144 -9.49 -0.48 22.31
N ASN A 145 -8.72 -1.55 22.09
CA ASN A 145 -7.98 -2.23 23.16
C ASN A 145 -6.82 -1.37 23.73
N PHE A 146 -6.34 -0.40 22.96
CA PHE A 146 -5.25 0.50 23.34
C PHE A 146 -5.74 1.89 23.76
N MET A 147 -6.82 2.38 23.12
CA MET A 147 -7.36 3.70 23.36
C MET A 147 -8.89 3.68 23.34
N PRO A 148 -9.60 4.24 24.34
CA PRO A 148 -11.05 4.21 24.35
C PRO A 148 -11.63 4.95 23.13
N MET A 149 -12.75 4.44 22.60
CA MET A 149 -13.41 5.02 21.42
C MET A 149 -13.73 6.51 21.59
N SER A 150 -14.05 6.94 22.81
CA SER A 150 -14.26 8.35 23.14
C SER A 150 -13.02 9.20 22.86
N ALA A 151 -11.82 8.74 23.20
CA ALA A 151 -10.58 9.47 22.93
C ALA A 151 -10.26 9.54 21.43
N ILE A 152 -10.59 8.49 20.68
CA ILE A 152 -10.45 8.47 19.21
C ILE A 152 -11.37 9.51 18.58
N LEU A 153 -12.66 9.51 18.94
CA LEU A 153 -13.61 10.52 18.45
C LEU A 153 -13.19 11.94 18.88
N SER A 154 -12.75 12.13 20.14
CA SER A 154 -12.26 13.42 20.61
C SER A 154 -11.06 13.92 19.79
N ALA A 155 -10.17 13.02 19.35
CA ALA A 155 -9.04 13.39 18.50
C ALA A 155 -9.49 13.87 17.10
N TYR A 156 -10.57 13.29 16.55
CA TYR A 156 -11.18 13.79 15.32
C TYR A 156 -11.97 15.08 15.53
N GLN A 157 -12.71 15.19 16.63
CA GLN A 157 -13.49 16.37 16.98
C GLN A 157 -12.61 17.59 17.26
N ALA A 158 -11.40 17.37 17.78
CA ALA A 158 -10.40 18.42 17.95
C ALA A 158 -9.97 19.06 16.61
N ILE A 159 -10.09 18.33 15.50
CA ILE A 159 -9.82 18.84 14.15
C ILE A 159 -11.09 19.46 13.55
N ASN A 160 -12.23 18.79 13.70
CA ASN A 160 -13.53 19.29 13.25
C ASN A 160 -14.65 18.90 14.22
N SER A 161 -15.21 19.90 14.89
CA SER A 161 -16.27 19.72 15.88
C SER A 161 -17.58 19.16 15.31
N ASN A 162 -17.75 19.14 13.98
CA ASN A 162 -18.94 18.57 13.33
C ASN A 162 -18.90 17.04 13.22
N VAL A 163 -17.81 16.37 13.62
CA VAL A 163 -17.72 14.91 13.61
C VAL A 163 -18.57 14.33 14.75
N SER A 164 -19.70 13.73 14.39
CA SER A 164 -20.64 13.16 15.36
C SER A 164 -20.37 11.69 15.64
N ASN A 165 -19.95 10.95 14.61
CA ASN A 165 -19.77 9.50 14.66
C ASN A 165 -18.47 9.06 13.98
N LEU A 166 -18.04 7.82 14.22
CA LEU A 166 -16.86 7.23 13.55
C LEU A 166 -17.00 7.22 12.02
N TRP A 167 -18.22 7.01 11.50
CA TRP A 167 -18.48 7.09 10.06
C TRP A 167 -18.14 8.45 9.46
N ASP A 168 -18.48 9.54 10.15
CA ASP A 168 -18.14 10.89 9.72
C ASP A 168 -16.62 11.06 9.70
N ALA A 169 -15.93 10.62 10.76
CA ALA A 169 -14.48 10.67 10.83
C ALA A 169 -13.82 9.89 9.68
N LEU A 170 -14.36 8.73 9.34
CA LEU A 170 -13.84 7.87 8.29
C LEU A 170 -14.02 8.49 6.89
N ILE A 171 -15.19 9.03 6.61
CA ILE A 171 -15.53 9.59 5.30
C ILE A 171 -14.85 10.95 5.10
N TRP A 172 -14.85 11.81 6.11
CA TRP A 172 -14.31 13.17 5.99
C TRP A 172 -12.81 13.26 6.16
N PHE A 173 -12.18 12.32 6.87
CA PHE A 173 -10.74 12.35 7.13
C PHE A 173 -9.99 11.15 6.54
N ASN A 174 -10.35 9.92 6.91
CA ASN A 174 -9.57 8.75 6.51
C ASN A 174 -9.57 8.50 5.00
N MET A 175 -10.76 8.53 4.39
CA MET A 175 -10.93 8.30 2.97
C MET A 175 -10.14 9.32 2.12
N PRO A 176 -10.28 10.65 2.31
CA PRO A 176 -9.50 11.61 1.55
C PRO A 176 -8.00 11.53 1.88
N PHE A 177 -7.61 11.33 3.14
CA PHE A 177 -6.21 11.15 3.51
C PHE A 177 -5.57 9.97 2.77
N THR A 178 -6.26 8.82 2.77
CA THR A 178 -5.80 7.59 2.12
C THR A 178 -5.72 7.77 0.61
N PHE A 179 -6.70 8.44 0.01
CA PHE A 179 -6.69 8.76 -1.42
C PHE A 179 -5.50 9.66 -1.78
N VAL A 180 -5.26 10.72 -1.01
CA VAL A 180 -4.14 11.64 -1.22
C VAL A 180 -2.80 10.92 -1.04
N LYS A 181 -2.65 10.07 -0.02
CA LYS A 181 -1.46 9.22 0.18
C LYS A 181 -1.18 8.36 -1.05
N GLY A 182 -2.21 7.71 -1.58
CA GLY A 182 -2.13 6.95 -2.81
C GLY A 182 -1.66 7.82 -3.98
N LEU A 183 -2.30 8.96 -4.22
CA LEU A 183 -1.96 9.86 -5.32
C LEU A 183 -0.55 10.44 -5.23
N CYS A 184 -0.08 10.85 -4.05
CA CYS A 184 1.30 11.28 -3.83
C CYS A 184 2.29 10.18 -4.24
N SER A 185 2.01 8.93 -3.85
CA SER A 185 2.82 7.78 -4.24
C SER A 185 2.82 7.57 -5.76
N VAL A 186 1.68 7.77 -6.43
CA VAL A 186 1.58 7.74 -7.90
C VAL A 186 2.47 8.82 -8.52
N VAL A 187 2.30 10.08 -8.13
CA VAL A 187 3.03 11.22 -8.70
C VAL A 187 4.54 10.99 -8.60
N ILE A 188 5.04 10.64 -7.42
CA ILE A 188 6.47 10.41 -7.22
C ILE A 188 6.94 9.19 -8.03
N THR A 189 6.16 8.11 -8.04
CA THR A 189 6.47 6.92 -8.85
C THR A 189 6.64 7.30 -10.32
N PHE A 190 5.75 8.13 -10.89
CA PHE A 190 5.86 8.55 -12.28
C PHE A 190 7.07 9.44 -12.57
N LEU A 191 7.45 10.32 -11.64
CA LEU A 191 8.63 11.16 -11.77
C LEU A 191 9.93 10.33 -11.82
N ILE A 192 10.00 9.27 -11.01
CA ILE A 192 11.20 8.42 -10.95
C ILE A 192 11.16 7.23 -11.93
N TYR A 193 9.97 6.82 -12.39
CA TYR A 193 9.79 5.59 -13.16
C TYR A 193 10.67 5.52 -14.41
N LYS A 194 10.79 6.62 -15.15
CA LYS A 194 11.63 6.65 -16.37
C LYS A 194 13.10 6.36 -16.07
N ARG A 195 13.62 6.82 -14.92
CA ARG A 195 15.02 6.60 -14.51
C ARG A 195 15.24 5.21 -13.92
N VAL A 196 14.26 4.72 -13.16
CA VAL A 196 14.38 3.47 -12.40
C VAL A 196 13.97 2.24 -13.24
N SER A 197 13.06 2.39 -14.20
CA SER A 197 12.56 1.28 -15.02
C SER A 197 13.64 0.53 -15.80
N PRO A 198 14.66 1.16 -16.42
CA PRO A 198 15.72 0.42 -17.11
C PRO A 198 16.54 -0.47 -16.17
N ILE A 199 16.78 0.00 -14.94
CA ILE A 199 17.54 -0.71 -13.91
C ILE A 199 16.73 -1.91 -13.40
N LEU A 200 15.44 -1.70 -13.12
CA LEU A 200 14.55 -2.76 -12.61
C LEU A 200 14.23 -3.83 -13.66
N LYS A 201 14.03 -3.45 -14.92
CA LYS A 201 13.73 -4.38 -16.03
C LYS A 201 14.98 -4.97 -16.65
N GLY A 202 16.12 -4.29 -16.52
CA GLY A 202 17.41 -4.69 -17.05
C GLY A 202 17.52 -4.28 -18.49
N THR A 203 18.60 -3.57 -18.78
CA THR A 203 18.96 -3.21 -20.14
C THR A 203 19.34 -4.50 -20.87
N GLY A 204 18.49 -4.96 -21.80
CA GLY A 204 18.80 -6.02 -22.75
C GLY A 204 18.44 -7.44 -22.31
N ARG A 205 17.16 -7.81 -22.51
CA ARG A 205 16.72 -9.05 -23.17
C ARG A 205 15.20 -9.02 -23.32
#